data_AF-A0A1Y3MR83-F1
#
_entry.id   AF-A0A1Y3MR83-F1
#
_cell.length_a   1.000
_cell.length_b   1.000
_cell.length_c   1.000
_cell.angle_alpha   90.00
_cell.angle_beta   90.00
_cell.angle_gamma   90.00
#
_symmetry.space_group_name_H-M   'P 1'
#
loop_
_entity.id
_entity.type
_entity.pdbx_description
1 polymer ?
#
loop_
_entity_poly.entity_id
_entity_poly.type
_entity_poly.pdbx_seq_one_letter_code
_entity_poly.pdbx_strand_id
1 'polypeptide(L)'
;VYKDEIFAILGHNGAGKSTLIQNMVGIIKPNHGETYYCGLPLNADFESWIKEIDLVGKEHFEVQKMSGGQKRKLCIGLALIGNPKYVFLDEPTTGLDPLSRRKIWNLLLKIKKDRVIFITTHYMDEADIIADRKLILNKGKIRCLGSSVYLKNHFQMKYNLEVETENVPAVN
;
A
#
# COMPACT_ATOMS: atom_id res chain seq x y z
N VAL A 1 -7.48 -0.29 -13.44
CA VAL A 1 -6.19 0.00 -12.82
C VAL A 1 -5.29 0.58 -13.89
N TYR A 2 -4.54 1.61 -13.55
CA TYR A 2 -3.71 2.42 -14.42
C TYR A 2 -2.24 2.16 -14.09
N LYS A 3 -1.38 2.38 -15.07
CA LYS A 3 0.07 2.34 -14.87
C LYS A 3 0.47 3.42 -13.84
N ASP A 4 1.49 3.13 -13.02
CA ASP A 4 2.03 4.03 -11.99
C ASP A 4 1.06 4.30 -10.82
N GLU A 5 0.04 3.45 -10.66
CA GLU A 5 -1.03 3.60 -9.67
C GLU A 5 -0.77 2.76 -8.41
N ILE A 6 -0.94 3.38 -7.24
CA ILE A 6 -1.17 2.67 -5.97
C ILE A 6 -2.69 2.63 -5.72
N PHE A 7 -3.23 1.42 -5.70
CA PHE A 7 -4.64 1.15 -5.48
C PHE A 7 -4.87 0.56 -4.09
N ALA A 8 -5.54 1.30 -3.21
CA ALA A 8 -5.84 0.84 -1.86
C ALA A 8 -7.20 0.16 -1.75
N ILE A 9 -7.23 -0.98 -1.06
CA ILE A 9 -8.43 -1.72 -0.68
C ILE A 9 -8.65 -1.50 0.82
N LEU A 10 -9.70 -0.75 1.15
CA LEU A 10 -10.08 -0.37 2.50
C LEU A 10 -11.28 -1.17 2.99
N GLY A 11 -11.37 -1.37 4.31
CA GLY A 11 -12.49 -2.06 4.95
C GLY A 11 -12.12 -2.50 6.36
N HIS A 12 -13.14 -2.71 7.20
CA HIS A 12 -12.95 -3.24 8.55
C HIS A 12 -12.34 -4.65 8.52
N ASN A 13 -11.89 -5.16 9.67
CA ASN A 13 -11.42 -6.54 9.79
C ASN A 13 -12.56 -7.51 9.44
N GLY A 14 -12.28 -8.49 8.59
CA GLY A 14 -13.31 -9.39 8.06
C GLY A 14 -14.17 -8.80 6.92
N ALA A 15 -13.86 -7.61 6.39
CA ALA A 15 -14.57 -7.06 5.23
C ALA A 15 -14.30 -7.82 3.91
N GLY A 16 -13.31 -8.71 3.89
CA GLY A 16 -12.91 -9.49 2.70
C GLY A 16 -11.70 -8.94 1.95
N LYS A 17 -10.92 -8.03 2.55
CA LYS A 17 -9.71 -7.42 1.96
C LYS A 17 -8.68 -8.46 1.48
N SER A 18 -8.20 -9.30 2.40
CA SER A 18 -7.20 -10.33 2.11
C SER A 18 -7.74 -11.39 1.14
N THR A 19 -9.00 -11.80 1.31
CA THR A 19 -9.67 -12.74 0.38
C THR A 19 -9.75 -12.18 -1.04
N LEU A 20 -9.99 -10.88 -1.19
CA LEU A 20 -10.00 -10.23 -2.50
C LEU A 20 -8.61 -10.24 -3.15
N ILE A 21 -7.55 -9.91 -2.40
CA ILE A 21 -6.17 -10.03 -2.90
C ILE A 21 -5.87 -11.48 -3.29
N GLN A 22 -6.19 -12.46 -2.44
CA GLN A 22 -5.93 -13.87 -2.72
C GLN A 22 -6.65 -14.38 -3.97
N ASN A 23 -7.87 -13.89 -4.24
CA ASN A 23 -8.59 -14.15 -5.49
C ASN A 23 -7.90 -13.51 -6.70
N MET A 24 -7.41 -12.27 -6.57
CA MET A 24 -6.70 -11.57 -7.64
C MET A 24 -5.36 -12.23 -7.99
N VAL A 25 -4.68 -12.82 -6.99
CA VAL A 25 -3.42 -13.56 -7.16
C VAL A 25 -3.67 -15.02 -7.60
N GLY A 26 -4.93 -15.48 -7.60
CA GLY A 26 -5.30 -16.84 -8.05
C GLY A 26 -5.03 -17.95 -7.03
N ILE A 27 -4.73 -17.60 -5.77
CA ILE A 27 -4.53 -18.56 -4.66
C ILE A 27 -5.86 -19.14 -4.20
N ILE A 28 -6.93 -18.34 -4.29
CA ILE A 28 -8.31 -18.76 -4.01
C ILE A 28 -9.13 -18.58 -5.29
N LYS A 29 -9.98 -19.58 -5.59
CA LYS A 29 -10.85 -19.55 -6.76
C LYS A 29 -12.09 -18.69 -6.42
N PRO A 30 -12.41 -17.65 -7.21
CA PRO A 30 -13.58 -16.84 -6.93
C PRO A 30 -14.87 -17.67 -7.09
N ASN A 31 -15.91 -17.35 -6.32
CA ASN A 31 -17.21 -18.04 -6.44
C ASN A 31 -17.88 -17.79 -7.81
N HIS A 32 -17.51 -16.71 -8.51
CA HIS A 32 -17.92 -16.37 -9.88
C HIS A 32 -16.83 -15.53 -10.59
N GLY A 33 -16.68 -15.67 -11.91
CA GLY A 33 -15.71 -14.92 -12.74
C GLY A 33 -14.41 -15.66 -13.05
N GLU A 34 -13.55 -15.08 -13.90
CA GLU A 34 -12.24 -15.64 -14.31
C GLU A 34 -11.08 -14.73 -13.88
N THR A 35 -9.93 -15.33 -13.52
CA THR A 35 -8.69 -14.64 -13.15
C THR A 35 -7.50 -15.23 -13.92
N TYR A 36 -6.58 -14.40 -14.41
CA TYR A 36 -5.39 -14.79 -15.19
C TYR A 36 -4.11 -14.26 -14.51
N TYR A 37 -2.98 -15.01 -14.50
CA TYR A 37 -1.68 -14.48 -14.06
C TYR A 37 -0.47 -15.07 -14.83
N CYS A 38 0.43 -14.18 -15.27
CA CYS A 38 1.51 -14.43 -16.23
C CYS A 38 2.78 -15.02 -15.58
N GLY A 39 3.14 -16.26 -15.94
CA GLY A 39 4.35 -16.95 -15.48
C GLY A 39 5.65 -16.45 -16.12
N LEU A 40 6.40 -15.61 -15.39
CA LEU A 40 7.67 -15.03 -15.84
C LEU A 40 8.85 -15.52 -14.98
N PRO A 41 10.05 -15.72 -15.58
CA PRO A 41 11.26 -16.15 -14.89
C PRO A 41 11.95 -15.02 -14.11
N LEU A 42 12.60 -15.38 -13.01
CA LEU A 42 13.31 -14.49 -12.08
C LEU A 42 14.76 -14.25 -12.55
N ASN A 43 15.01 -13.18 -13.31
CA ASN A 43 16.37 -12.65 -13.52
C ASN A 43 16.47 -11.31 -12.80
N ALA A 44 16.88 -11.33 -11.54
CA ALA A 44 16.92 -10.16 -10.69
C ALA A 44 18.35 -9.79 -10.28
N ASP A 45 18.70 -8.52 -10.45
CA ASP A 45 19.94 -7.94 -9.92
C ASP A 45 19.80 -7.68 -8.42
N PHE A 46 20.40 -8.57 -7.62
CA PHE A 46 20.26 -8.62 -6.17
C PHE A 46 20.78 -7.37 -5.45
N GLU A 47 21.89 -6.78 -5.92
CA GLU A 47 22.49 -5.61 -5.27
C GLU A 47 21.63 -4.35 -5.44
N SER A 48 21.06 -4.17 -6.63
CA SER A 48 20.11 -3.09 -6.89
C SER A 48 18.89 -3.17 -5.98
N TRP A 49 18.34 -4.36 -5.78
CA TRP A 49 17.16 -4.58 -4.94
C TRP A 49 17.40 -4.28 -3.46
N ILE A 50 18.54 -4.70 -2.91
CA ILE A 50 18.88 -4.43 -1.51
C ILE A 50 19.02 -2.92 -1.24
N LYS A 51 19.55 -2.18 -2.21
CA LYS A 51 19.59 -0.73 -2.17
C LYS A 51 18.20 -0.12 -2.28
N GLU A 52 17.34 -0.64 -3.16
CA GLU A 52 15.98 -0.13 -3.32
C GLU A 52 15.13 -0.28 -2.05
N ILE A 53 15.21 -1.41 -1.35
CA ILE A 53 14.45 -1.66 -0.12
C ILE A 53 15.09 -1.11 1.15
N ASP A 54 16.21 -0.39 1.03
CA ASP A 54 16.94 0.23 2.13
C ASP A 54 17.32 -0.80 3.22
N LEU A 55 18.03 -1.85 2.78
CA LEU A 55 18.59 -2.94 3.61
C LEU A 55 20.10 -3.20 3.35
N VAL A 56 20.81 -2.22 2.78
CA VAL A 56 22.27 -2.31 2.57
C VAL A 56 23.01 -2.56 3.89
N GLY A 57 23.97 -3.48 3.89
CA GLY A 57 24.71 -3.93 5.07
C GLY A 57 23.99 -4.95 5.94
N LYS A 58 22.83 -5.47 5.49
CA LYS A 58 22.05 -6.52 6.15
C LYS A 58 21.87 -7.77 5.28
N GLU A 59 22.69 -7.93 4.24
CA GLU A 59 22.64 -9.01 3.25
C GLU A 59 22.77 -10.40 3.89
N HIS A 60 23.67 -10.51 4.87
CA HIS A 60 23.97 -11.76 5.58
C HIS A 60 23.41 -11.79 7.01
N PHE A 61 22.55 -10.83 7.35
CA PHE A 61 21.96 -10.77 8.68
C PHE A 61 20.84 -11.81 8.80
N GLU A 62 20.83 -12.57 9.89
CA GLU A 62 19.74 -13.52 10.13
C GLU A 62 18.39 -12.78 10.22
N VAL A 63 17.42 -13.25 9.44
CA VAL A 63 16.07 -12.65 9.38
C VAL A 63 15.45 -12.56 10.78
N GLN A 64 15.70 -13.53 11.64
CA GLN A 64 15.16 -13.56 13.02
C GLN A 64 15.59 -12.32 13.82
N LYS A 65 16.83 -11.85 13.60
CA LYS A 65 17.47 -10.71 14.28
C LYS A 65 17.09 -9.35 13.66
N MET A 66 16.33 -9.32 12.57
CA MET A 66 15.84 -8.09 11.96
C MET A 66 14.64 -7.51 12.73
N SER A 67 14.51 -6.19 12.74
CA SER A 67 13.32 -5.50 13.28
C SER A 67 12.07 -5.82 12.45
N GLY A 68 10.88 -5.59 13.01
CA GLY A 68 9.62 -5.80 12.27
C GLY A 68 9.56 -5.02 10.96
N GLY A 69 10.01 -3.75 10.97
CA GLY A 69 10.09 -2.92 9.76
C GLY A 69 11.10 -3.45 8.73
N GLN A 70 12.24 -3.98 9.17
CA GLN A 70 13.23 -4.59 8.29
C GLN A 70 12.71 -5.89 7.66
N LYS A 71 12.06 -6.76 8.44
CA LYS A 71 11.39 -7.97 7.93
C LYS A 71 10.34 -7.61 6.87
N ARG A 72 9.56 -6.55 7.12
CA ARG A 72 8.54 -6.09 6.18
C ARG A 72 9.15 -5.56 4.87
N LYS A 73 10.21 -4.75 4.95
CA LYS A 73 10.97 -4.29 3.76
C LYS A 73 11.52 -5.47 2.97
N LEU A 74 12.04 -6.49 3.64
CA LEU A 74 12.52 -7.71 2.98
C LEU A 74 11.37 -8.44 2.26
N CYS A 75 10.21 -8.61 2.88
CA CYS A 75 9.03 -9.20 2.23
C CYS A 75 8.59 -8.40 0.99
N ILE A 76 8.60 -7.06 1.07
CA ILE A 76 8.31 -6.19 -0.08
C ILE A 76 9.37 -6.41 -1.17
N GLY A 77 10.66 -6.47 -0.81
CA GLY A 77 11.74 -6.78 -1.74
C GLY A 77 11.54 -8.10 -2.47
N LEU A 78 11.22 -9.17 -1.73
CA LEU A 78 10.90 -10.48 -2.30
C LEU A 78 9.74 -10.42 -3.30
N ALA A 79 8.69 -9.65 -3.00
CA ALA A 79 7.57 -9.46 -3.91
C ALA A 79 7.95 -8.71 -5.21
N LEU A 80 9.08 -8.00 -5.23
CA LEU A 80 9.52 -7.18 -6.34
C LEU A 80 10.63 -7.81 -7.19
N ILE A 81 11.32 -8.84 -6.70
CA ILE A 81 12.49 -9.49 -7.36
C ILE A 81 12.22 -9.78 -8.85
N GLY A 82 11.03 -10.26 -9.20
CA GLY A 82 10.67 -10.58 -10.59
C GLY A 82 10.30 -9.41 -11.49
N ASN A 83 10.53 -8.17 -11.05
CA ASN A 83 10.06 -6.94 -11.70
C ASN A 83 8.59 -7.05 -12.17
N PRO A 84 7.66 -7.42 -11.28
CA PRO A 84 6.27 -7.65 -11.68
C PRO A 84 5.59 -6.33 -12.09
N LYS A 85 4.71 -6.41 -13.10
CA LYS A 85 3.84 -5.29 -13.49
C LYS A 85 2.75 -5.02 -12.45
N TYR A 86 2.34 -6.03 -11.69
CA TYR A 86 1.31 -5.97 -10.67
C TYR A 86 1.86 -6.52 -9.35
N VAL A 87 1.80 -5.73 -8.30
CA VAL A 87 2.28 -6.09 -6.96
C VAL A 87 1.09 -6.07 -6.01
N PHE A 88 0.92 -7.10 -5.19
CA PHE A 88 -0.13 -7.17 -4.18
C PHE A 88 0.50 -7.25 -2.79
N LEU A 89 0.16 -6.30 -1.92
CA LEU A 89 0.69 -6.21 -0.56
C LEU A 89 -0.46 -6.24 0.44
N ASP A 90 -0.55 -7.30 1.23
CA ASP A 90 -1.56 -7.41 2.27
C ASP A 90 -1.09 -6.72 3.55
N GLU A 91 -1.80 -5.65 3.92
CA GLU A 91 -1.57 -4.84 5.12
C GLU A 91 -0.08 -4.48 5.35
N PRO A 92 0.61 -3.82 4.39
CA PRO A 92 2.08 -3.71 4.36
C PRO A 92 2.68 -2.93 5.54
N THR A 93 1.89 -2.19 6.30
CA THR A 93 2.39 -1.32 7.39
C THR A 93 1.82 -1.67 8.77
N THR A 94 0.95 -2.70 8.86
CA THR A 94 0.38 -3.16 10.13
C THR A 94 1.48 -3.58 11.10
N GLY A 95 1.36 -3.14 12.36
CA GLY A 95 2.28 -3.47 13.45
C GLY A 95 3.58 -2.66 13.47
N LEU A 96 3.71 -1.64 12.61
CA LEU A 96 4.89 -0.77 12.56
C LEU A 96 4.68 0.56 13.29
N ASP A 97 5.75 1.06 13.91
CA ASP A 97 5.80 2.41 14.47
C ASP A 97 5.64 3.48 13.37
N PRO A 98 5.23 4.72 13.72
CA PRO A 98 4.98 5.78 12.74
C PRO A 98 6.15 6.08 11.80
N LEU A 99 7.40 6.02 12.26
CA LEU A 99 8.57 6.29 11.43
C LEU A 99 8.81 5.17 10.43
N SER A 100 8.69 3.92 10.86
CA SER A 100 8.80 2.75 9.97
C SER A 100 7.71 2.72 8.90
N ARG A 101 6.47 3.12 9.23
CA ARG A 101 5.39 3.26 8.24
C ARG A 101 5.74 4.26 7.15
N ARG A 102 6.20 5.46 7.53
CA ARG A 102 6.64 6.49 6.57
C ARG A 102 7.76 6.00 5.65
N LYS A 103 8.71 5.21 6.17
CA LYS A 103 9.77 4.61 5.34
C LYS A 103 9.21 3.66 4.29
N ILE A 104 8.23 2.83 4.66
CA ILE A 104 7.54 1.95 3.70
C ILE A 104 6.74 2.77 2.69
N TRP A 105 6.02 3.80 3.12
CA TRP A 105 5.28 4.67 2.20
C TRP A 105 6.19 5.30 1.13
N ASN A 106 7.33 5.85 1.56
CA ASN A 106 8.32 6.42 0.63
C ASN A 106 8.88 5.37 -0.31
N LEU A 107 9.13 4.14 0.17
CA LEU A 107 9.53 3.01 -0.66
C LEU A 107 8.47 2.72 -1.72
N LEU A 108 7.20 2.54 -1.33
CA LEU A 108 6.09 2.23 -2.23
C LEU A 108 5.90 3.32 -3.30
N LEU A 109 5.97 4.59 -2.90
CA LEU A 109 5.88 5.73 -3.83
C LEU A 109 7.04 5.75 -4.83
N LYS A 110 8.25 5.32 -4.44
CA LYS A 110 9.40 5.23 -5.34
C LYS A 110 9.27 4.08 -6.34
N ILE A 111 8.83 2.91 -5.89
CA ILE A 111 8.78 1.68 -6.72
C ILE A 111 7.53 1.57 -7.60
N LYS A 112 6.54 2.47 -7.43
CA LYS A 112 5.29 2.43 -8.21
C LYS A 112 5.49 2.69 -9.69
N LYS A 113 6.60 3.32 -10.07
CA LYS A 113 6.94 3.60 -11.46
C LYS A 113 7.01 2.28 -12.27
N ASP A 114 6.39 2.31 -13.45
CA ASP A 114 6.20 1.21 -14.38
C ASP A 114 5.39 0.02 -13.85
N ARG A 115 4.67 0.20 -12.72
CA ARG A 115 3.95 -0.87 -12.03
C ARG A 115 2.58 -0.41 -11.53
N VAL A 116 1.78 -1.37 -11.10
CA VAL A 116 0.54 -1.15 -10.34
C VAL A 116 0.67 -1.86 -9.01
N ILE A 117 0.45 -1.14 -7.92
CA ILE A 117 0.58 -1.69 -6.56
C ILE A 117 -0.79 -1.70 -5.91
N PHE A 118 -1.27 -2.89 -5.56
CA PHE A 118 -2.44 -3.07 -4.73
C PHE A 118 -2.01 -3.19 -3.29
N ILE A 119 -2.59 -2.38 -2.42
CA ILE A 119 -2.41 -2.48 -0.97
C ILE A 119 -3.76 -2.73 -0.30
N THR A 120 -3.81 -3.58 0.70
CA THR A 120 -4.92 -3.56 1.67
C THR A 120 -4.48 -2.80 2.90
N THR A 121 -5.39 -2.04 3.49
CA THR A 121 -5.15 -1.39 4.77
C THR A 121 -6.47 -1.11 5.48
N HIS A 122 -6.44 -1.03 6.81
CA HIS A 122 -7.51 -0.45 7.62
C HIS A 122 -7.20 0.99 8.05
N TYR A 123 -6.01 1.50 7.71
CA TYR A 123 -5.56 2.85 8.00
C TYR A 123 -5.99 3.81 6.88
N MET A 124 -7.00 4.64 7.16
CA MET A 124 -7.51 5.62 6.18
C MET A 124 -6.48 6.71 5.87
N ASP A 125 -5.70 7.12 6.88
CA ASP A 125 -4.59 8.06 6.78
C ASP A 125 -3.51 7.56 5.82
N GLU A 126 -3.13 6.28 5.92
CA GLU A 126 -2.21 5.65 4.96
C GLU A 126 -2.74 5.76 3.54
N ALA A 127 -3.98 5.30 3.31
CA ALA A 127 -4.56 5.33 1.99
C ALA A 127 -4.71 6.77 1.47
N ASP A 128 -4.99 7.76 2.32
CA ASP A 128 -5.07 9.18 1.94
C ASP A 128 -3.71 9.73 1.47
N ILE A 129 -2.61 9.23 2.03
CA ILE A 129 -1.26 9.71 1.75
C ILE A 129 -0.68 9.06 0.48
N ILE A 130 -0.81 7.74 0.32
CA ILE A 130 -0.09 7.01 -0.75
C ILE A 130 -0.97 6.51 -1.89
N ALA A 131 -2.28 6.35 -1.70
CA ALA A 131 -3.13 5.72 -2.70
C ALA A 131 -3.68 6.75 -3.69
N ASP A 132 -3.50 6.49 -4.98
CA ASP A 132 -4.09 7.27 -6.06
C ASP A 132 -5.61 7.03 -6.12
N ARG A 133 -6.04 5.78 -5.87
CA ARG A 133 -7.46 5.38 -5.79
C ARG A 133 -7.70 4.38 -4.68
N LYS A 134 -8.95 4.37 -4.20
CA LYS A 134 -9.41 3.58 -3.06
C LYS A 134 -10.69 2.85 -3.38
N LEU A 135 -10.74 1.58 -3.03
CA LEU A 135 -11.92 0.74 -3.02
C LEU A 135 -12.32 0.50 -1.57
N ILE A 136 -13.55 0.86 -1.19
CA ILE A 136 -14.08 0.56 0.16
C ILE A 136 -14.94 -0.69 0.10
N LEU A 137 -14.54 -1.72 0.85
CA LEU A 137 -15.25 -2.98 1.04
C LEU A 137 -16.00 -2.98 2.37
N ASN A 138 -17.20 -3.57 2.35
CA ASN A 138 -17.98 -3.86 3.54
C ASN A 138 -18.74 -5.17 3.32
N LYS A 139 -18.50 -6.17 4.18
CA LYS A 139 -19.09 -7.52 4.11
C LYS A 139 -18.98 -8.16 2.71
N GLY A 140 -17.78 -8.13 2.11
CA GLY A 140 -17.52 -8.73 0.79
C GLY A 140 -18.12 -7.98 -0.40
N LYS A 141 -18.75 -6.82 -0.20
CA LYS A 141 -19.31 -5.98 -1.27
C LYS A 141 -18.54 -4.68 -1.40
N ILE A 142 -18.29 -4.28 -2.64
CA ILE A 142 -17.74 -2.96 -2.98
C ILE A 142 -18.81 -1.91 -2.69
N ARG A 143 -18.47 -0.93 -1.87
CA ARG A 143 -19.37 0.19 -1.50
C ARG A 143 -19.08 1.44 -2.30
N CYS A 144 -17.81 1.78 -2.48
CA CYS A 144 -17.41 2.90 -3.30
C CYS A 144 -15.99 2.73 -3.82
N LEU A 145 -15.69 3.49 -4.88
CA LEU A 145 -14.43 3.47 -5.59
C LEU A 145 -14.11 4.87 -6.10
N GLY A 146 -12.91 5.38 -5.83
CA GLY A 146 -12.49 6.69 -6.34
C GLY A 146 -11.21 7.20 -5.69
N SER A 147 -10.77 8.40 -6.10
CA SER A 147 -9.69 9.11 -5.40
C SER A 147 -10.18 9.61 -4.04
N SER A 148 -9.25 9.93 -3.14
CA SER A 148 -9.58 10.52 -1.83
C SER A 148 -10.46 11.75 -1.95
N VAL A 149 -10.13 12.66 -2.88
CA VAL A 149 -10.88 13.90 -3.12
C VAL A 149 -12.29 13.60 -3.64
N TYR A 150 -12.40 12.71 -4.64
CA TYR A 150 -13.70 12.31 -5.18
C TYR A 150 -14.61 11.73 -4.10
N LEU A 151 -14.09 10.79 -3.30
CA LEU A 151 -14.89 10.13 -2.26
C LEU A 151 -15.31 11.12 -1.17
N LYS A 152 -14.40 11.98 -0.71
CA LYS A 152 -14.72 13.00 0.31
C LYS A 152 -15.79 13.99 -0.19
N ASN A 153 -15.71 14.42 -1.45
CA ASN A 153 -16.71 15.31 -2.05
C ASN A 153 -18.05 14.60 -2.27
N HIS A 154 -18.04 13.38 -2.80
CA HIS A 154 -19.24 12.59 -3.08
C HIS A 154 -20.05 12.31 -1.82
N PHE A 155 -19.38 12.03 -0.70
CA PHE A 155 -20.03 11.77 0.59
C PHE A 155 -20.19 13.02 1.48
N GLN A 156 -19.97 14.23 0.92
CA GLN A 156 -20.13 15.50 1.64
C GLN A 156 -19.37 15.55 2.98
N MET A 157 -18.16 15.00 3.01
CA MET A 157 -17.32 15.05 4.21
C MET A 157 -16.91 16.50 4.48
N LYS A 158 -17.27 17.00 5.67
CA LYS A 158 -16.89 18.35 6.10
C LYS A 158 -15.43 18.37 6.53
N TYR A 159 -14.71 19.42 6.16
CA TYR A 159 -13.36 19.69 6.65
C TYR A 159 -13.45 20.78 7.72
N ASN A 160 -12.86 20.54 8.88
CA ASN A 160 -12.63 21.57 9.89
C ASN A 160 -11.17 21.99 9.77
N LEU A 161 -10.92 23.26 9.44
CA LEU A 161 -9.60 23.86 9.42
C LEU A 161 -9.48 24.77 10.62
N GLU A 162 -8.68 24.38 11.61
CA GLU A 162 -8.29 25.25 12.72
C GLU A 162 -6.99 25.95 12.32
N VAL A 163 -7.03 27.28 12.29
CA VAL A 163 -5.88 28.14 11.99
C VAL A 163 -5.56 28.93 13.25
N GLU A 164 -4.40 28.66 13.84
CA GLU A 164 -3.85 29.47 14.91
C GLU A 164 -2.86 30.47 14.30
N THR A 165 -3.05 31.76 14.59
CA THR A 165 -2.13 32.83 14.19
C THR A 165 -1.37 33.33 15.40
N GLU A 166 -0.05 33.39 15.33
CA GLU A 166 0.75 34.09 16.34
C GLU A 166 0.64 35.61 16.12
N ASN A 167 -0.02 36.30 17.04
CA ASN A 167 -0.17 37.76 17.18
C ASN A 167 -1.02 38.51 16.13
N VAL A 168 -2.15 39.03 16.59
CA VAL A 168 -2.81 40.20 15.99
C VAL A 168 -2.11 41.45 16.56
N PRO A 169 -1.48 42.33 15.76
CA PRO A 169 -1.04 43.61 16.28
C PRO A 169 -2.28 44.40 16.72
N ALA A 170 -2.28 44.86 17.97
CA ALA A 170 -3.34 45.72 18.48
C ALA A 170 -3.50 46.93 17.56
N VAL A 171 -4.67 47.07 16.95
CA VAL A 171 -5.03 48.26 16.19
C VAL A 171 -5.28 49.36 17.22
N ASN A 172 -4.34 50.32 17.32
CA ASN A 172 -4.52 51.57 18.04
C ASN A 172 -5.47 52.50 17.29
#